data_AF-A0A0C2AWJ7-F1
#
_entry.id   AF-A0A0C2AWJ7-F1
#
_cell.length_a   1.000
_cell.length_b   1.000
_cell.length_c   1.000
_cell.angle_alpha   90.00
_cell.angle_beta   90.00
_cell.angle_gamma   90.00
#
_symmetry.space_group_name_H-M   'P 1'
#
loop_
_entity.id
_entity.type
_entity.pdbx_description
1 polymer ?
#
loop_
_entity_poly.entity_id
_entity_poly.type
_entity_poly.pdbx_seq_one_letter_code
_entity_poly.pdbx_strand_id
1 'polypeptide(L)'
;MLPALFFFADPEQVTPSSEAARLNRAGELSPADHLAVMYGKPARASVAADELKNILLSEATLGYLMHKNKPVIDQEGNPVRLCQGLWDRATHDALKKALVPRDTVFRGRKSKYRTSAHRGGSVRPVP
;
A
#
# COMPACT_ATOMS: atom_id res chain seq x y z
N MET A 1 -3.78 -15.39 12.44
CA MET A 1 -3.53 -14.18 13.26
C MET A 1 -2.03 -13.93 13.28
N LEU A 2 -1.44 -13.20 12.33
CA LEU A 2 0.02 -12.90 12.26
C LEU A 2 0.51 -11.88 11.19
N PRO A 3 -0.29 -11.05 10.48
CA PRO A 3 0.30 -10.15 9.46
C PRO A 3 1.03 -8.94 10.06
N ALA A 4 0.65 -8.48 11.27
CA ALA A 4 1.20 -7.25 11.86
C ALA A 4 2.63 -7.40 12.39
N LEU A 5 2.95 -8.53 13.01
CA LEU A 5 4.28 -8.80 13.58
C LEU A 5 5.37 -8.85 12.51
N PHE A 6 5.03 -9.26 11.27
CA PHE A 6 5.99 -9.26 10.16
C PHE A 6 6.41 -7.85 9.74
N PHE A 7 5.50 -6.87 9.82
CA PHE A 7 5.82 -5.47 9.48
C PHE A 7 6.80 -4.84 10.47
N PHE A 8 6.78 -5.30 11.72
CA PHE A 8 7.71 -4.87 12.77
C PHE A 8 9.05 -5.59 12.74
N ALA A 9 9.13 -6.77 12.12
CA ALA A 9 10.36 -7.56 12.11
C ALA A 9 11.49 -6.84 11.35
N ASP A 10 11.16 -6.08 10.29
CA ASP A 10 12.13 -5.25 9.58
C ASP A 10 11.44 -4.11 8.80
N PRO A 11 11.17 -2.95 9.42
CA PRO A 11 10.48 -1.85 8.75
C PRO A 11 11.31 -1.19 7.63
N GLU A 12 12.62 -1.47 7.53
CA GLU A 12 13.47 -0.99 6.42
C GLU A 12 13.33 -1.89 5.18
N GLN A 13 13.04 -3.19 5.38
CA GLN A 13 12.88 -4.17 4.30
C GLN A 13 11.42 -4.47 3.95
N VAL A 14 10.49 -4.32 4.90
CA VAL A 14 9.08 -4.67 4.76
C VAL A 14 8.27 -3.39 4.52
N THR A 15 7.93 -3.16 3.26
CA THR A 15 7.10 -2.05 2.79
C THR A 15 5.69 -2.53 2.42
N PRO A 16 4.67 -1.65 2.32
CA PRO A 16 3.36 -2.06 1.83
C PRO A 16 3.43 -2.66 0.41
N SER A 17 4.40 -2.23 -0.39
CA SER A 17 4.62 -2.76 -1.75
C SER A 17 5.18 -4.18 -1.72
N SER A 18 6.21 -4.45 -0.89
CA SER A 18 6.79 -5.79 -0.77
C SER A 18 5.79 -6.78 -0.17
N GLU A 19 5.01 -6.37 0.82
CA GLU A 19 3.96 -7.21 1.40
C GLU A 19 2.81 -7.46 0.43
N ALA A 20 2.34 -6.45 -0.30
CA ALA A 20 1.34 -6.65 -1.34
C ALA A 20 1.83 -7.65 -2.41
N ALA A 21 3.10 -7.54 -2.84
CA ALA A 21 3.69 -8.50 -3.75
C ALA A 21 3.77 -9.92 -3.16
N ARG A 22 4.08 -10.06 -1.86
CA ARG A 22 4.08 -11.35 -1.17
C ARG A 22 2.68 -11.96 -1.12
N LEU A 23 1.67 -11.18 -0.75
CA LEU A 23 0.26 -11.61 -0.70
C LEU A 23 -0.23 -12.05 -2.08
N ASN A 24 0.10 -11.29 -3.12
CA ASN A 24 -0.26 -11.63 -4.50
C ASN A 24 0.40 -12.93 -4.98
N ARG A 25 1.67 -13.18 -4.62
CA ARG A 25 2.34 -14.47 -4.91
C ARG A 25 1.72 -15.65 -4.15
N ALA A 26 1.21 -15.40 -2.95
CA ALA A 26 0.49 -16.40 -2.16
C ALA A 26 -0.95 -16.63 -2.66
N GLY A 27 -1.45 -15.80 -3.58
CA GLY A 27 -2.82 -15.89 -4.09
C GLY A 27 -3.87 -15.40 -3.09
N GLU A 28 -3.48 -14.61 -2.09
CA GLU A 28 -4.40 -14.06 -1.10
C GLU A 28 -5.30 -12.98 -1.72
N LEU A 29 -6.60 -13.03 -1.41
CA LEU A 29 -7.55 -12.06 -1.95
C LEU A 29 -7.50 -10.74 -1.18
N SER A 30 -7.74 -9.63 -1.89
CA SER A 30 -7.99 -8.35 -1.23
C SER A 30 -9.32 -8.41 -0.45
N PRO A 31 -9.55 -7.58 0.58
CA PRO A 31 -10.84 -7.52 1.25
C PRO A 31 -12.03 -7.26 0.30
N ALA A 32 -11.84 -6.41 -0.71
CA ALA A 32 -12.85 -6.16 -1.73
C ALA A 32 -13.12 -7.41 -2.58
N ASP A 33 -12.07 -8.14 -2.95
CA ASP A 33 -12.19 -9.39 -3.71
C ASP A 33 -12.80 -10.51 -2.87
N HIS A 34 -12.49 -10.60 -1.58
CA HIS A 34 -13.14 -11.52 -0.64
C HIS A 34 -14.66 -11.29 -0.63
N LEU A 35 -15.10 -10.04 -0.52
CA LEU A 35 -16.51 -9.69 -0.60
C LEU A 35 -17.10 -10.01 -1.98
N ALA A 36 -16.39 -9.69 -3.06
CA ALA A 36 -16.85 -10.00 -4.42
C ALA A 36 -17.14 -11.50 -4.58
N VAL A 37 -16.20 -12.36 -4.16
CA VAL A 37 -16.36 -13.82 -4.21
C VAL A 37 -17.53 -14.28 -3.34
N MET A 38 -17.67 -13.76 -2.11
CA MET A 38 -18.82 -14.07 -1.25
C MET A 38 -20.16 -13.71 -1.91
N TYR A 39 -20.20 -12.65 -2.72
CA TYR A 39 -21.38 -12.24 -3.48
C TYR A 39 -21.45 -12.85 -4.90
N GLY A 40 -20.65 -13.87 -5.22
CA GLY A 40 -20.69 -14.57 -6.50
C GLY A 40 -20.13 -13.78 -7.69
N LYS A 41 -19.33 -12.73 -7.44
CA LYS A 41 -18.68 -11.90 -8.45
C LYS A 41 -17.22 -12.34 -8.67
N PRO A 42 -16.66 -12.11 -9.88
CA PRO A 42 -15.25 -12.39 -10.13
C PRO A 42 -14.33 -11.49 -9.29
N ALA A 43 -13.24 -12.06 -8.78
CA ALA A 43 -12.18 -11.33 -8.11
C ALA A 43 -11.22 -10.67 -9.12
N ARG A 44 -10.65 -9.51 -8.75
CA ARG A 44 -9.53 -8.88 -9.46
C ARG A 44 -8.20 -9.59 -9.18
N ALA A 45 -8.11 -10.31 -8.05
CA ALA A 45 -6.99 -11.17 -7.65
C ALA A 45 -5.67 -10.41 -7.45
N SER A 46 -5.74 -9.16 -6.97
CA SER A 46 -4.53 -8.39 -6.65
C SER A 46 -4.78 -7.40 -5.52
N VAL A 47 -3.98 -7.52 -4.46
CA VAL A 47 -3.89 -6.57 -3.36
C VAL A 47 -3.02 -5.40 -3.79
N ALA A 48 -3.56 -4.18 -3.71
CA ALA A 48 -2.79 -2.96 -3.97
C ALA A 48 -1.99 -2.53 -2.73
N ALA A 49 -0.79 -1.97 -2.93
CA ALA A 49 0.03 -1.46 -1.83
C ALA A 49 -0.66 -0.34 -1.03
N ASP A 50 -1.36 0.56 -1.72
CA ASP A 50 -2.12 1.65 -1.09
C ASP A 50 -3.32 1.12 -0.28
N GLU A 51 -3.97 0.07 -0.77
CA GLU A 51 -5.06 -0.60 -0.05
C GLU A 51 -4.53 -1.23 1.25
N LEU A 52 -3.41 -1.96 1.17
CA LEU A 52 -2.77 -2.53 2.34
C LEU A 52 -2.35 -1.45 3.34
N LYS A 53 -1.76 -0.34 2.86
CA LYS A 53 -1.41 0.81 3.71
C LYS A 53 -2.64 1.38 4.42
N ASN A 54 -3.74 1.58 3.70
CA ASN A 54 -4.97 2.11 4.29
C ASN A 54 -5.55 1.18 5.36
N ILE A 55 -5.50 -0.14 5.14
CA ILE A 55 -5.92 -1.14 6.13
C ILE A 55 -5.06 -1.05 7.39
N LEU A 56 -3.73 -1.04 7.24
CA LEU A 56 -2.79 -0.97 8.36
C LEU A 56 -2.93 0.33 9.18
N LEU A 57 -3.25 1.45 8.52
CA LEU A 57 -3.39 2.75 9.16
C LEU A 57 -4.80 3.03 9.70
N SER A 58 -5.79 2.23 9.33
CA SER A 58 -7.18 2.41 9.77
C SER A 58 -7.32 2.17 11.27
N GLU A 59 -8.09 3.03 11.95
CA GLU A 59 -8.43 2.86 13.37
C GLU A 59 -9.42 1.70 13.60
N ALA A 60 -10.01 1.13 12.54
CA ALA A 60 -10.73 -0.15 12.61
C ALA A 60 -9.86 -1.27 13.18
N THR A 61 -8.54 -1.21 12.95
CA THR A 61 -7.59 -2.20 13.49
C THR A 61 -7.48 -2.18 15.01
N LEU A 62 -7.90 -1.10 15.66
CA LEU A 62 -8.01 -0.98 17.12
C LEU A 62 -9.36 -1.47 17.66
N GLY A 63 -10.29 -1.83 16.77
CA GLY A 63 -11.63 -2.32 17.06
C GLY A 63 -12.72 -1.25 17.03
N TYR A 64 -12.41 -0.04 16.53
CA TYR A 64 -13.39 1.03 16.42
C TYR A 64 -14.34 0.83 15.24
N LEU A 65 -15.61 1.20 15.44
CA LEU A 65 -16.56 1.35 14.35
C LEU A 65 -16.16 2.55 13.50
N MET A 66 -16.02 2.36 12.19
CA MET A 66 -15.58 3.40 11.27
C MET A 66 -16.69 3.80 10.30
N HIS A 67 -16.78 5.11 10.01
CA HIS A 67 -17.55 5.65 8.89
C HIS A 67 -16.73 6.71 8.18
N LYS A 68 -16.54 6.57 6.85
CA LYS A 68 -15.73 7.49 6.03
C LYS A 68 -14.33 7.77 6.61
N ASN A 69 -13.61 6.71 6.99
CA ASN A 69 -12.26 6.76 7.59
C ASN A 69 -12.16 7.49 8.94
N LYS A 70 -13.28 7.70 9.63
CA LYS A 70 -13.29 8.28 10.98
C LYS A 70 -14.03 7.34 11.95
N PRO A 71 -13.60 7.26 13.22
CA PRO A 71 -14.40 6.56 14.22
C PRO A 71 -15.77 7.19 14.35
N VAL A 72 -16.80 6.35 14.43
CA VAL A 72 -18.15 6.77 14.79
C VAL A 72 -18.13 7.19 16.25
N ILE A 73 -18.72 8.34 16.54
CA ILE A 73 -18.78 8.93 17.88
C ILE A 73 -20.15 8.66 18.49
N ASP A 74 -20.20 8.27 19.76
CA ASP A 74 -21.44 8.08 20.51
C ASP A 74 -22.03 9.40 21.04
N GLN A 75 -23.09 9.30 21.84
CA GLN A 75 -23.76 10.46 22.43
C GLN A 75 -22.90 11.19 23.48
N GLU A 76 -21.89 10.53 24.04
CA GLU A 76 -20.99 11.05 25.06
C GLU A 76 -19.73 11.69 24.46
N GLY A 77 -19.56 11.61 23.14
CA GLY A 77 -18.39 12.11 22.43
C GLY A 77 -17.24 11.11 22.33
N ASN A 78 -17.46 9.84 22.67
CA ASN A 78 -16.44 8.79 22.65
C ASN A 78 -16.49 7.95 21.36
N PRO A 79 -15.33 7.49 20.85
CA PRO A 79 -15.29 6.53 19.73
C PRO A 79 -15.93 5.19 20.09
N VAL A 80 -16.90 4.75 19.28
CA VAL A 80 -17.57 3.46 19.45
C VAL A 80 -16.62 2.31 19.14
N ARG A 81 -16.42 1.38 20.09
CA ARG A 81 -15.62 0.17 19.92
C ARG A 81 -16.51 -1.07 19.84
N LEU A 82 -16.35 -1.85 18.77
CA LEU A 82 -17.15 -3.05 18.52
C LEU A 82 -16.48 -4.36 18.96
N CYS A 83 -15.14 -4.39 18.91
CA CYS A 83 -14.40 -5.60 19.19
C CYS A 83 -13.02 -5.29 19.78
N GLN A 84 -12.34 -6.35 20.21
CA GLN A 84 -10.91 -6.27 20.49
C GLN A 84 -10.16 -5.90 19.21
N GLY A 85 -9.20 -4.98 19.33
CA GLY A 85 -8.34 -4.61 18.22
C GLY A 85 -7.42 -5.77 17.81
N LEU A 86 -7.01 -5.78 16.55
CA LEU A 86 -5.99 -6.70 16.03
C LEU A 86 -4.64 -6.48 16.74
N TRP A 87 -4.39 -5.26 17.20
CA TRP A 87 -3.23 -4.86 17.99
C TRP A 87 -3.60 -3.67 18.90
N ASP A 88 -2.68 -3.30 19.79
CA ASP A 88 -2.87 -2.18 20.71
C ASP A 88 -2.55 -0.82 20.09
N ARG A 89 -2.86 0.26 20.82
CA ARG A 89 -2.65 1.63 20.35
C ARG A 89 -1.17 1.93 20.10
N ALA A 90 -0.29 1.42 20.96
CA ALA A 90 1.15 1.62 20.85
C ALA A 90 1.70 1.03 19.54
N THR A 91 1.28 -0.18 19.19
CA THR A 91 1.62 -0.84 17.92
C THR A 91 1.08 -0.06 16.73
N HIS A 92 -0.17 0.42 16.80
CA HIS A 92 -0.75 1.21 15.70
C HIS A 92 -0.01 2.53 15.47
N ASP A 93 0.36 3.23 16.53
CA ASP A 93 1.10 4.48 16.44
C ASP A 93 2.53 4.26 15.90
N ALA A 94 3.15 3.12 16.23
CA ALA A 94 4.42 2.74 15.65
C ALA A 94 4.32 2.39 14.15
N LEU A 95 3.25 1.70 13.72
CA LEU A 95 2.95 1.48 12.29
C LEU A 95 2.74 2.80 11.56
N LYS A 96 1.97 3.74 12.13
CA LYS A 96 1.80 5.09 11.59
C LYS A 96 3.15 5.75 11.36
N LYS A 97 4.05 5.74 12.35
CA LYS A 97 5.39 6.33 12.22
C LYS A 97 6.23 5.65 11.13
N ALA A 98 6.17 4.32 11.02
CA ALA A 98 6.93 3.58 10.02
C ALA A 98 6.41 3.79 8.59
N LEU A 99 5.09 3.98 8.43
CA LEU A 99 4.40 4.08 7.14
C LEU A 99 4.17 5.51 6.63
N VAL A 100 4.38 6.52 7.48
CA VAL A 100 4.43 7.91 7.04
C VAL A 100 5.56 8.04 6.02
N PRO A 101 5.30 8.60 4.83
CA PRO A 101 6.32 8.74 3.81
C PRO A 101 7.53 9.48 4.39
N ARG A 102 8.69 8.82 4.39
CA ARG A 102 9.97 9.51 4.59
C ARG A 102 10.09 10.54 3.47
N ASP A 103 10.55 11.74 3.81
CA ASP A 103 10.84 12.81 2.83
C ASP A 103 12.01 12.36 1.94
N THR A 104 11.72 11.48 0.98
CA THR A 104 12.71 11.06 -0.01
C THR A 104 12.78 12.17 -1.04
N VAL A 105 13.84 12.98 -0.97
CA VAL A 105 14.15 13.97 -1.99
C VAL A 105 14.11 13.27 -3.35
N PHE A 106 13.15 13.66 -4.19
CA PHE A 106 12.98 13.12 -5.53
C PHE A 106 14.26 13.38 -6.34
N ARG A 107 15.15 12.38 -6.43
CA ARG A 107 16.28 12.42 -7.36
C ARG A 107 15.75 11.93 -8.71
N GLY A 108 15.30 12.87 -9.53
CA GLY A 108 14.78 12.58 -10.87
C GLY A 108 15.70 11.64 -11.67
N ARG A 109 15.11 10.79 -12.50
CA ARG A 109 15.87 9.94 -13.43
C ARG A 109 16.65 10.83 -14.40
N LYS A 110 17.98 10.78 -14.36
CA LYS A 110 18.79 11.32 -15.46
C LYS A 110 18.50 10.49 -16.71
N SER A 111 17.70 11.03 -17.62
CA SER A 111 17.50 10.47 -18.95
C SER A 111 18.87 10.37 -19.64
N LYS A 112 19.31 9.16 -19.96
CA LYS A 112 20.45 8.95 -20.86
C LYS A 112 19.92 8.98 -22.29
N TYR A 113 19.68 10.18 -22.84
CA TYR A 113 19.58 10.30 -24.29
C TYR A 113 20.95 9.93 -24.88
N ARG A 114 21.04 8.71 -25.43
CA ARG A 114 22.15 8.28 -26.27
C ARG A 114 22.08 9.09 -27.55
N THR A 115 22.88 10.13 -27.67
CA THR A 115 23.14 10.83 -28.94
C THR A 115 23.86 9.85 -29.86
N SER A 116 23.12 9.14 -30.72
CA SER A 116 23.70 8.34 -31.79
C SER A 116 24.15 9.29 -32.91
N ALA A 117 25.43 9.66 -32.88
CA ALA A 117 26.10 10.22 -34.05
C ALA A 117 26.27 9.11 -35.11
N HIS A 118 25.64 9.28 -36.26
CA HIS A 118 25.97 8.62 -37.53
C HIS A 118 25.97 9.70 -38.63
N ARG A 119 27.14 10.26 -38.95
CA ARG A 119 28.04 9.86 -40.06
C ARG A 119 27.37 9.85 -41.44
N GLY A 120 27.59 10.93 -42.19
CA GLY A 120 28.09 10.93 -43.58
C GLY A 120 27.16 10.41 -44.68
N GLY A 121 26.61 11.33 -45.48
CA GLY A 121 26.02 11.06 -46.79
C GLY A 121 26.20 12.25 -47.73
N SER A 122 27.33 12.28 -48.42
CA SER A 122 27.63 13.22 -49.51
C SER A 122 26.71 12.92 -50.70
N VAL A 123 25.92 13.90 -51.12
CA VAL A 123 25.15 13.84 -52.37
C VAL A 123 26.03 14.45 -53.46
N ARG A 124 26.46 13.63 -54.43
CA ARG A 124 26.99 14.13 -55.71
C ARG A 124 25.82 14.33 -56.69
N PRO A 125 25.83 15.37 -57.54
CA PRO A 125 24.90 15.46 -58.65
C PRO A 125 25.35 14.50 -59.78
N VAL A 126 24.38 13.98 -60.53
CA VAL A 126 24.57 13.12 -61.72
C VAL A 126 23.96 13.88 -62.93
N PRO A 127 24.40 13.58 -64.16
CA PRO A 127 24.87 14.53 -65.19
C PRO A 127 23.86 15.53 -65.74
#